data_AF-A0A950TBD4-F1
#
_entry.id   AF-A0A950TBD4-F1
#
_cell.length_a   1.000
_cell.length_b   1.000
_cell.length_c   1.000
_cell.angle_alpha   90.00
_cell.angle_beta   90.00
_cell.angle_gamma   90.00
#
_symmetry.space_group_name_H-M   'P 1'
#
loop_
_entity.id
_entity.type
_entity.pdbx_description
1 polymer ?
#
loop_
_entity_poly.entity_id
_entity_poly.type
_entity_poly.pdbx_seq_one_letter_code
_entity_poly.pdbx_strand_id
1 'polypeptide(L)'
;MGQELLLVGSVPLKSVEDVMTTFGGALGSYLPAIPDGEVGERKSWVMRLSYQVFNGHIDLDTIKRPERDNGIERLMPRSHADAWQFKVRDGVEAVRFGNPGYRLGYAKDAANSYFVFKTLREKGVLPPGLRFQISMPMVNSVVRPALFPHPADLPKVRPGYEEAIAAELAA
;
A
#
# COMPACT_ATOMS: atom_id res chain seq x y z
N MET A 1 11.14 11.71 28.34
CA MET A 1 11.48 12.48 27.13
C MET A 1 10.57 12.01 26.01
N GLY A 2 9.95 12.97 25.33
CA GLY A 2 8.62 12.83 24.72
C GLY A 2 8.59 12.08 23.40
N GLN A 3 7.56 11.25 23.23
CA GLN A 3 7.14 10.64 21.96
C GLN A 3 6.41 11.68 21.10
N GLU A 4 7.09 12.79 20.81
CA GLU A 4 6.51 14.01 20.22
C GLU A 4 6.78 14.12 18.71
N LEU A 5 7.59 13.21 18.15
CA LEU A 5 7.87 13.17 16.72
C LEU A 5 7.10 12.03 16.05
N LEU A 6 6.31 12.33 15.03
CA LEU A 6 5.61 11.34 14.21
C LEU A 6 6.23 11.27 12.82
N LEU A 7 6.68 10.08 12.42
CA LEU A 7 7.01 9.77 11.03
C LEU A 7 5.81 9.11 10.36
N VAL A 8 5.43 9.62 9.18
CA VAL A 8 4.23 9.18 8.47
C VAL A 8 4.62 8.45 7.19
N GLY A 9 4.29 7.16 7.13
CA GLY A 9 4.27 6.37 5.90
C GLY A 9 5.61 6.31 5.15
N SER A 10 5.62 6.78 3.90
CA SER A 10 6.68 6.53 2.93
C SER A 10 7.97 7.34 3.17
N VAL A 11 9.10 6.70 2.93
CA VAL A 11 10.44 7.29 3.05
C VAL A 11 11.24 6.98 1.78
N PRO A 12 12.02 7.93 1.23
CA PRO A 12 12.75 7.73 -0.03
C PRO A 12 14.01 6.86 0.10
N LEU A 13 14.00 5.85 0.96
CA LEU A 13 15.08 4.88 1.12
C LEU A 13 14.82 3.60 0.31
N LYS A 14 15.79 2.68 0.29
CA LYS A 14 15.76 1.50 -0.58
C LYS A 14 15.17 0.27 0.12
N SER A 15 15.38 0.12 1.42
CA SER A 15 14.92 -1.03 2.19
C SER A 15 14.31 -0.63 3.54
N VAL A 16 13.54 -1.55 4.13
CA VAL A 16 12.99 -1.39 5.50
C VAL A 16 14.11 -1.27 6.52
N GLU A 17 15.19 -2.02 6.35
CA GLU A 17 16.36 -1.95 7.23
C GLU A 17 17.04 -0.57 7.16
N ASP A 18 17.19 0.02 5.96
CA ASP A 18 17.73 1.38 5.82
C ASP A 18 16.86 2.39 6.56
N VAL A 19 15.53 2.28 6.45
CA VAL A 19 14.59 3.18 7.15
C VAL A 19 14.76 3.05 8.66
N MET A 20 14.71 1.82 9.16
CA MET A 20 14.76 1.56 10.59
C MET A 20 16.11 1.94 11.21
N THR A 21 17.22 1.66 10.52
CA THR A 21 18.56 2.04 11.00
C THR A 21 18.78 3.55 10.96
N THR A 22 18.33 4.22 9.89
CA THR A 22 18.49 5.68 9.72
C THR A 22 17.72 6.46 10.78
N PHE A 23 16.45 6.12 11.00
CA PHE A 23 15.57 6.90 11.90
C PHE A 23 15.50 6.32 13.31
N GLY A 24 15.69 5.02 13.48
CA GLY A 24 15.64 4.35 14.79
C GLY A 24 16.84 4.65 15.68
N GLY A 25 17.94 5.16 15.13
CA GLY A 25 19.09 5.65 15.90
C GLY A 25 18.81 7.01 16.54
N ALA A 26 19.22 8.10 15.87
CA ALA A 26 19.19 9.45 16.44
C ALA A 26 17.79 9.94 16.83
N LEU A 27 16.75 9.53 16.10
CA LEU A 27 15.37 9.96 16.37
C LEU A 27 14.59 8.96 17.24
N GLY A 28 15.09 7.74 17.45
CA GLY A 28 14.33 6.65 18.04
C GLY A 28 13.75 6.94 19.43
N SER A 29 14.41 7.76 20.24
CA SER A 29 13.94 8.18 21.57
C SER A 29 12.76 9.16 21.53
N TYR A 30 12.52 9.82 20.39
CA TYR A 30 11.44 10.78 20.19
C TYR A 30 10.24 10.17 19.44
N LEU A 31 10.39 8.96 18.91
CA LEU A 31 9.38 8.29 18.09
C LEU A 31 8.48 7.39 18.96
N PRO A 32 7.14 7.55 18.92
CA PRO A 32 6.22 6.56 19.50
C PRO A 32 6.28 5.23 18.74
N ALA A 33 6.44 5.31 17.42
CA ALA A 33 6.57 4.18 16.53
C ALA A 33 7.41 4.56 15.30
N ILE A 34 8.03 3.56 14.66
CA ILE A 34 8.78 3.73 13.43
C ILE A 34 8.03 3.08 12.25
N PRO A 35 7.81 3.79 11.13
CA PRO A 35 7.23 3.19 9.92
C PRO A 35 8.26 2.30 9.22
N ASP A 36 7.76 1.36 8.42
CA ASP A 36 8.59 0.58 7.49
C ASP A 36 9.06 1.38 6.25
N GLY A 37 8.56 2.61 6.09
CA GLY A 37 8.91 3.53 5.03
C GLY A 37 8.27 3.23 3.67
N GLU A 38 7.34 2.27 3.58
CA GLU A 38 6.64 1.92 2.33
C GLU A 38 7.57 1.77 1.12
N VAL A 39 8.72 1.10 1.32
CA VAL A 39 9.76 0.98 0.29
C VAL A 39 9.34 0.09 -0.90
N GLY A 40 10.15 0.11 -1.96
CA GLY A 40 9.91 -0.69 -3.16
C GLY A 40 8.63 -0.28 -3.89
N GLU A 41 7.79 -1.26 -4.25
CA GLU A 41 6.54 -1.03 -4.98
C GLU A 41 5.51 -0.21 -4.18
N ARG A 42 5.59 -0.23 -2.83
CA ARG A 42 4.69 0.55 -1.97
C ARG A 42 4.97 2.05 -1.98
N LYS A 43 6.08 2.51 -2.57
CA LYS A 43 6.34 3.95 -2.79
C LYS A 43 5.23 4.61 -3.60
N SER A 44 4.54 3.83 -4.43
CA SER A 44 3.29 4.20 -5.05
C SER A 44 2.25 3.12 -4.81
N TRP A 45 1.83 2.99 -3.55
CA TRP A 45 0.87 1.99 -3.10
C TRP A 45 -0.44 1.96 -3.90
N VAL A 46 -0.95 3.11 -4.38
CA VAL A 46 -2.14 3.15 -5.27
C VAL A 46 -1.82 2.44 -6.60
N MET A 47 -0.69 2.79 -7.22
CA MET A 47 -0.33 2.24 -8.54
C MET A 47 -0.01 0.76 -8.44
N ARG A 48 0.64 0.32 -7.35
CA ARG A 48 0.82 -1.09 -7.02
C ARG A 48 -0.49 -1.86 -7.07
N LEU A 49 -1.53 -1.36 -6.40
CA LEU A 49 -2.85 -1.98 -6.42
C LEU A 49 -3.46 -1.98 -7.84
N SER A 50 -3.23 -0.92 -8.63
CA SER A 50 -3.67 -0.88 -10.03
C SER A 50 -3.13 -2.04 -10.85
N TYR A 51 -1.81 -2.27 -10.86
CA TYR A 51 -1.23 -3.30 -11.72
C TYR A 51 -1.22 -4.71 -11.09
N GLN A 52 -1.24 -4.86 -9.76
CA GLN A 52 -1.24 -6.18 -9.10
C GLN A 52 -2.64 -6.71 -8.79
N VAL A 53 -3.62 -5.83 -8.50
CA VAL A 53 -4.93 -6.25 -7.97
C VAL A 53 -6.07 -5.97 -8.94
N PHE A 54 -6.12 -4.76 -9.54
CA PHE A 54 -7.24 -4.35 -10.39
C PHE A 54 -7.08 -4.79 -11.85
N ASN A 55 -5.89 -4.59 -12.43
CA ASN A 55 -5.61 -5.02 -13.78
C ASN A 55 -5.67 -6.55 -13.89
N GLY A 56 -6.54 -7.05 -14.77
CA GLY A 56 -6.80 -8.48 -14.93
C GLY A 56 -7.76 -9.09 -13.91
N HIS A 57 -8.40 -8.28 -13.04
CA HIS A 57 -9.47 -8.76 -12.18
C HIS A 57 -10.69 -9.23 -13.02
N ILE A 58 -11.33 -10.33 -12.62
CA ILE A 58 -12.43 -10.94 -13.39
C ILE A 58 -13.65 -10.02 -13.54
N ASP A 59 -13.90 -9.18 -12.56
CA ASP A 59 -15.03 -8.24 -12.54
C ASP A 59 -14.73 -6.85 -13.14
N LEU A 60 -13.47 -6.58 -13.50
CA LEU A 60 -13.04 -5.24 -13.91
C LEU A 60 -12.48 -5.23 -15.34
N ASP A 61 -12.85 -4.20 -16.09
CA ASP A 61 -12.18 -3.83 -17.32
C ASP A 61 -11.11 -2.78 -17.05
N THR A 62 -9.92 -3.00 -17.63
CA THR A 62 -8.86 -1.99 -17.64
C THR A 62 -9.09 -1.07 -18.85
N ILE A 63 -9.71 0.07 -18.61
CA ILE A 63 -10.08 1.03 -19.66
C ILE A 63 -8.93 2.00 -19.98
N LYS A 64 -7.95 2.14 -19.09
CA LYS A 64 -6.74 2.91 -19.33
C LYS A 64 -5.53 2.34 -18.61
N ARG A 65 -4.40 2.34 -19.31
CA ARG A 65 -3.06 2.03 -18.78
C ARG A 65 -2.13 3.23 -19.03
N PRO A 66 -1.04 3.36 -18.26
CA PRO A 66 0.02 4.30 -18.60
C PRO A 66 0.57 4.07 -20.00
N GLU A 67 0.95 5.17 -20.66
CA GLU A 67 1.54 5.13 -21.99
C GLU A 67 2.87 4.37 -21.97
N ARG A 68 3.04 3.50 -22.96
CA ARG A 68 4.26 2.70 -23.19
C ARG A 68 5.47 3.58 -23.48
N ASP A 69 6.66 3.11 -23.12
CA ASP A 69 7.92 3.72 -23.53
C ASP A 69 8.42 3.01 -24.80
N ASN A 70 8.23 3.62 -25.97
CA ASN A 70 8.67 3.03 -27.26
C ASN A 70 8.18 1.58 -27.46
N GLY A 71 6.92 1.32 -27.11
CA GLY A 71 6.31 -0.02 -27.19
C GLY A 71 6.53 -0.90 -25.96
N ILE A 72 7.43 -0.54 -25.04
CA ILE A 72 7.68 -1.25 -23.78
C ILE A 72 6.61 -0.88 -22.75
N GLU A 73 6.09 -1.89 -22.04
CA GLU A 73 5.09 -1.66 -21.00
C GLU A 73 5.65 -0.80 -19.86
N ARG A 74 4.82 0.13 -19.39
CA ARG A 74 5.11 0.99 -18.26
C ARG A 74 3.99 0.84 -17.23
N LEU A 75 4.34 0.45 -16.01
CA LEU A 75 3.36 0.30 -14.93
C LEU A 75 3.15 1.60 -14.14
N MET A 76 4.16 2.46 -14.09
CA MET A 76 4.14 3.71 -13.34
C MET A 76 3.79 4.89 -14.25
N PRO A 77 2.71 5.63 -13.96
CA PRO A 77 2.32 6.77 -14.79
C PRO A 77 3.32 7.92 -14.67
N ARG A 78 3.48 8.68 -15.77
CA ARG A 78 4.31 9.90 -15.80
C ARG A 78 3.61 11.09 -15.15
N SER A 79 2.28 11.08 -15.15
CA SER A 79 1.44 12.16 -14.62
C SER A 79 0.10 11.62 -14.15
N HIS A 80 -0.69 12.47 -13.49
CA HIS A 80 -2.05 12.10 -13.09
C HIS A 80 -2.94 11.79 -14.31
N ALA A 81 -2.71 12.49 -15.44
CA ALA A 81 -3.44 12.24 -16.67
C ALA A 81 -3.03 10.92 -17.33
N ASP A 82 -1.88 10.34 -16.98
CA ASP A 82 -1.37 9.05 -17.48
C ASP A 82 -1.74 7.87 -16.56
N ALA A 83 -2.51 8.13 -15.49
CA ALA A 83 -2.85 7.11 -14.51
C ALA A 83 -3.77 6.00 -15.08
N TRP A 84 -3.68 4.83 -14.46
CA TRP A 84 -4.60 3.71 -14.67
C TRP A 84 -6.05 4.14 -14.46
N GLN A 85 -6.97 3.53 -15.20
CA GLN A 85 -8.41 3.63 -14.96
C GLN A 85 -9.10 2.29 -15.19
N PHE A 86 -10.12 2.02 -14.38
CA PHE A 86 -10.88 0.78 -14.39
C PHE A 86 -12.37 1.06 -14.43
N LYS A 87 -13.11 0.13 -15.02
CA LYS A 87 -14.58 0.11 -15.04
C LYS A 87 -15.05 -1.23 -14.50
N VAL A 88 -16.12 -1.26 -13.73
CA VAL A 88 -16.81 -2.50 -13.36
C VAL A 88 -17.52 -3.06 -14.59
N ARG A 89 -17.36 -4.35 -14.87
CA ARG A 89 -18.00 -5.01 -16.01
C ARG A 89 -19.52 -4.94 -15.93
N ASP A 90 -20.17 -4.90 -17.08
CA ASP A 90 -21.63 -4.87 -17.16
C ASP A 90 -22.22 -6.14 -16.53
N GLY A 91 -23.29 -5.99 -15.73
CA GLY A 91 -23.92 -7.08 -14.99
C GLY A 91 -23.24 -7.46 -13.67
N VAL A 92 -22.09 -6.88 -13.32
CA VAL A 92 -21.50 -7.03 -11.99
C VAL A 92 -22.16 -6.06 -11.01
N GLU A 93 -22.71 -6.59 -9.93
CA GLU A 93 -23.35 -5.81 -8.85
C GLU A 93 -22.41 -5.55 -7.67
N ALA A 94 -21.44 -6.43 -7.41
CA ALA A 94 -20.45 -6.27 -6.35
C ALA A 94 -19.13 -6.93 -6.75
N VAL A 95 -18.02 -6.21 -6.58
CA VAL A 95 -16.67 -6.72 -6.85
C VAL A 95 -16.12 -7.39 -5.60
N ARG A 96 -15.59 -8.62 -5.74
CA ARG A 96 -14.96 -9.37 -4.64
C ARG A 96 -13.53 -9.73 -4.98
N PHE A 97 -12.61 -9.41 -4.09
CA PHE A 97 -11.17 -9.58 -4.34
C PHE A 97 -10.67 -11.01 -4.08
N GLY A 98 -11.37 -11.81 -3.26
CA GLY A 98 -10.96 -13.17 -2.88
C GLY A 98 -9.71 -13.20 -1.99
N ASN A 99 -9.21 -14.39 -1.67
CA ASN A 99 -7.98 -14.63 -0.88
C ASN A 99 -7.83 -13.70 0.35
N PRO A 100 -8.76 -13.78 1.32
CA PRO A 100 -8.76 -12.90 2.49
C PRO A 100 -7.44 -12.99 3.25
N GLY A 101 -6.90 -11.84 3.67
CA GLY A 101 -5.61 -11.76 4.38
C GLY A 101 -4.37 -11.83 3.50
N TYR A 102 -4.53 -11.92 2.17
CA TYR A 102 -3.39 -12.02 1.25
C TYR A 102 -3.54 -11.23 -0.05
N ARG A 103 -4.77 -11.02 -0.52
CA ARG A 103 -5.03 -10.50 -1.87
C ARG A 103 -4.46 -9.11 -2.14
N LEU A 104 -4.48 -8.22 -1.16
CA LEU A 104 -3.90 -6.88 -1.27
C LEU A 104 -2.39 -6.91 -0.98
N GLY A 105 -1.94 -7.91 -0.22
CA GLY A 105 -0.53 -8.20 0.06
C GLY A 105 0.05 -7.44 1.25
N TYR A 106 -0.77 -6.68 1.99
CA TYR A 106 -0.29 -5.80 3.06
C TYR A 106 0.03 -6.55 4.35
N ALA A 107 -0.68 -7.63 4.68
CA ALA A 107 -0.37 -8.51 5.81
C ALA A 107 1.01 -9.16 5.63
N LYS A 108 1.30 -9.63 4.40
CA LYS A 108 2.63 -10.14 4.05
C LYS A 108 3.71 -9.07 4.18
N ASP A 109 3.46 -7.86 3.68
CA ASP A 109 4.41 -6.74 3.80
C ASP A 109 4.65 -6.36 5.27
N ALA A 110 3.60 -6.41 6.10
CA ALA A 110 3.67 -6.18 7.54
C ALA A 110 4.51 -7.24 8.25
N ALA A 111 4.25 -8.53 7.98
CA ALA A 111 5.01 -9.62 8.57
C ALA A 111 6.50 -9.53 8.22
N ASN A 112 6.82 -9.25 6.95
CA ASN A 112 8.20 -9.09 6.49
C ASN A 112 8.89 -7.89 7.15
N SER A 113 8.23 -6.74 7.21
CA SER A 113 8.80 -5.52 7.80
C SER A 113 8.94 -5.66 9.32
N TYR A 114 7.99 -6.32 9.97
CA TYR A 114 8.04 -6.58 11.41
C TYR A 114 9.16 -7.56 11.79
N PHE A 115 9.48 -8.53 10.93
CA PHE A 115 10.63 -9.39 11.12
C PHE A 115 11.95 -8.59 11.18
N VAL A 116 12.14 -7.64 10.26
CA VAL A 116 13.30 -6.72 10.26
C VAL A 116 13.33 -5.88 11.54
N PHE A 117 12.18 -5.30 11.91
CA PHE A 117 12.04 -4.51 13.14
C PHE A 117 12.45 -5.29 14.39
N LYS A 118 11.91 -6.51 14.57
CA LYS A 118 12.25 -7.35 15.72
C LYS A 118 13.74 -7.67 15.76
N THR A 119 14.31 -8.04 14.61
CA THR A 119 15.73 -8.36 14.48
C THR A 119 16.62 -7.18 14.89
N LEU A 120 16.31 -5.96 14.43
CA LEU A 120 17.09 -4.77 14.77
C LEU A 120 16.93 -4.37 16.24
N ARG A 121 15.76 -4.57 16.84
CA ARG A 121 15.53 -4.35 18.27
C ARG A 121 16.29 -5.36 19.13
N GLU A 122 16.28 -6.65 18.76
CA GLU A 122 17.03 -7.70 19.45
C GLU A 122 18.55 -7.46 19.41
N LYS A 123 19.06 -6.88 18.30
CA LYS A 123 20.46 -6.46 18.16
C LYS A 123 20.80 -5.16 18.91
N GLY A 124 19.84 -4.52 19.57
CA GLY A 124 20.05 -3.25 20.28
C GLY A 124 20.23 -2.03 19.36
N VAL A 125 19.96 -2.16 18.06
CA VAL A 125 20.01 -1.04 17.10
C VAL A 125 18.81 -0.11 17.31
N LEU A 126 17.64 -0.69 17.64
CA LEU A 126 16.43 0.07 17.95
C LEU A 126 16.20 0.13 19.46
N PRO A 127 15.70 1.27 20.00
CA PRO A 127 15.33 1.36 21.41
C PRO A 127 14.27 0.32 21.82
N PRO A 128 14.35 -0.26 23.03
CA PRO A 128 13.45 -1.33 23.45
C PRO A 128 11.97 -0.92 23.52
N GLY A 129 11.70 0.35 23.81
CA GLY A 129 10.35 0.91 23.90
C GLY A 129 9.77 1.41 22.57
N LEU A 130 10.55 1.41 21.49
CA LEU A 130 10.07 1.83 20.18
C LEU A 130 9.04 0.82 19.67
N ARG A 131 7.92 1.30 19.11
CA ARG A 131 6.89 0.46 18.50
C ARG A 131 7.06 0.38 16.98
N PHE A 132 6.48 -0.64 16.37
CA PHE A 132 6.38 -0.75 14.92
C PHE A 132 5.09 -0.11 14.42
N GLN A 133 5.15 0.56 13.27
CA GLN A 133 4.01 1.13 12.57
C GLN A 133 4.00 0.67 11.10
N ILE A 134 2.82 0.40 10.58
CA ILE A 134 2.58 0.16 9.16
C ILE A 134 1.36 0.94 8.69
N SER A 135 1.42 1.51 7.49
CA SER A 135 0.28 2.17 6.85
C SER A 135 -0.54 1.18 6.04
N MET A 136 -1.85 1.25 6.18
CA MET A 136 -2.81 0.47 5.40
C MET A 136 -3.58 1.39 4.44
N PRO A 137 -3.75 1.01 3.17
CA PRO A 137 -4.42 1.85 2.19
C PRO A 137 -5.92 1.94 2.47
N MET A 138 -6.37 3.13 2.87
CA MET A 138 -7.79 3.39 3.04
C MET A 138 -8.55 3.32 1.72
N VAL A 139 -9.77 2.78 1.78
CA VAL A 139 -10.66 2.57 0.63
C VAL A 139 -10.85 3.83 -0.21
N ASN A 140 -11.09 4.99 0.41
CA ASN A 140 -11.34 6.24 -0.30
C ASN A 140 -10.09 6.78 -1.02
N SER A 141 -8.90 6.35 -0.61
CA SER A 141 -7.65 6.78 -1.21
C SER A 141 -7.31 5.95 -2.46
N VAL A 142 -7.80 4.70 -2.51
CA VAL A 142 -7.59 3.76 -3.63
C VAL A 142 -8.78 3.78 -4.60
N VAL A 143 -10.00 3.54 -4.09
CA VAL A 143 -11.24 3.43 -4.86
C VAL A 143 -11.90 4.81 -4.96
N ARG A 144 -11.36 5.62 -5.87
CA ARG A 144 -11.70 7.03 -6.08
C ARG A 144 -12.01 7.34 -7.56
N PRO A 145 -12.72 8.44 -7.87
CA PRO A 145 -13.09 8.81 -9.24
C PRO A 145 -11.93 8.86 -10.23
N ALA A 146 -10.73 9.25 -9.78
CA ALA A 146 -9.56 9.28 -10.66
C ALA A 146 -9.17 7.88 -11.19
N LEU A 147 -9.46 6.82 -10.42
CA LEU A 147 -9.13 5.42 -10.76
C LEU A 147 -10.35 4.66 -11.30
N PHE A 148 -11.54 5.00 -10.82
CA PHE A 148 -12.84 4.48 -11.27
C PHE A 148 -13.70 5.66 -11.74
N PRO A 149 -13.55 6.11 -13.01
CA PRO A 149 -14.17 7.34 -13.49
C PRO A 149 -15.70 7.27 -13.63
N HIS A 150 -16.29 6.09 -13.57
CA HIS A 150 -17.74 5.90 -13.56
C HIS A 150 -18.25 5.93 -12.12
N PRO A 151 -18.99 6.97 -11.68
CA PRO A 151 -19.38 7.11 -10.27
C PRO A 151 -20.22 5.94 -9.73
N ALA A 152 -21.01 5.30 -10.60
CA ALA A 152 -21.83 4.13 -10.26
C ALA A 152 -21.00 2.89 -9.90
N ASP A 153 -19.72 2.84 -10.26
CA ASP A 153 -18.83 1.72 -9.97
C ASP A 153 -18.28 1.78 -8.53
N LEU A 154 -18.11 2.99 -7.98
CA LEU A 154 -17.59 3.17 -6.63
C LEU A 154 -18.37 2.38 -5.56
N PRO A 155 -19.71 2.45 -5.47
CA PRO A 155 -20.45 1.65 -4.50
C PRO A 155 -20.36 0.13 -4.74
N LYS A 156 -20.01 -0.32 -5.95
CA LYS A 156 -19.84 -1.74 -6.29
C LYS A 156 -18.47 -2.29 -5.87
N VAL A 157 -17.45 -1.44 -5.83
CA VAL A 157 -16.05 -1.83 -5.54
C VAL A 157 -15.67 -1.63 -4.07
N ARG A 158 -16.10 -0.51 -3.47
CA ARG A 158 -15.67 -0.12 -2.11
C ARG A 158 -15.96 -1.19 -1.05
N PRO A 159 -17.16 -1.81 -0.97
CA PRO A 159 -17.42 -2.81 0.06
C PRO A 159 -16.50 -4.02 -0.02
N GLY A 160 -16.23 -4.54 -1.22
CA GLY A 160 -15.30 -5.65 -1.40
C GLY A 160 -13.86 -5.30 -1.04
N TYR A 161 -13.44 -4.06 -1.29
CA TYR A 161 -12.12 -3.57 -0.90
C TYR A 161 -12.01 -3.39 0.62
N GLU A 162 -13.06 -2.88 1.28
CA GLU A 162 -13.15 -2.76 2.74
C GLU A 162 -13.09 -4.13 3.42
N GLU A 163 -13.79 -5.13 2.87
CA GLU A 163 -13.68 -6.51 3.36
C GLU A 163 -12.26 -7.06 3.21
N ALA A 164 -11.62 -6.81 2.06
CA ALA A 164 -10.26 -7.28 1.80
C ALA A 164 -9.24 -6.63 2.76
N ILE A 165 -9.32 -5.31 2.99
CA ILE A 165 -8.40 -4.63 3.91
C ILE A 165 -8.66 -5.04 5.38
N ALA A 166 -9.92 -5.27 5.76
CA ALA A 166 -10.25 -5.80 7.08
C ALA A 166 -9.67 -7.21 7.28
N ALA A 167 -9.70 -8.06 6.26
CA ALA A 167 -9.10 -9.38 6.31
C ALA A 167 -7.56 -9.33 6.43
N GLU A 168 -6.89 -8.37 5.79
CA GLU A 168 -5.43 -8.15 5.92
C GLU A 168 -5.05 -7.65 7.32
N LEU A 169 -5.93 -6.91 8.00
CA LEU A 169 -5.72 -6.49 9.39
C LEU A 169 -5.90 -7.62 10.41
N ALA A 170 -6.68 -8.65 10.06
CA ALA A 170 -7.00 -9.77 10.94
C ALA A 170 -6.05 -10.99 10.78
N ALA A 171 -5.17 -10.95 9.78
CA ALA A 171 -4.20 -12.01 9.46
C ALA A 171 -2.99 -11.99 10.40
#